data_AF-A0A4Q2YTB0-F1
#
_entry.id   AF-A0A4Q2YTB0-F1
#
_cell.length_a   1.000
_cell.length_b   1.000
_cell.length_c   1.000
_cell.angle_alpha   90.00
_cell.angle_beta   90.00
_cell.angle_gamma   90.00
#
_symmetry.space_group_name_H-M   'P 1'
#
loop_
_entity.id
_entity.type
_entity.pdbx_description
1 polymer ?
#
loop_
_entity_poly.entity_id
_entity_poly.type
_entity_poly.pdbx_seq_one_letter_code
_entity_poly.pdbx_strand_id
1 'polypeptide(L)'
;YKGRGIFQLTGRANYDTFGKKLGADFINHPELAADPRYAVLTACEYWNSHSLSTYADRDDLNTITRRINGGTNGIDDRKVKTAAAKAAMGNIFTTGFLK
;
A
#
# COMPACT_ATOMS: atom_id res chain seq x y z
N TYR A 1 -4.77 9.56 16.44
CA TYR A 1 -3.89 9.57 15.26
C TYR A 1 -4.74 9.28 14.04
N LYS A 2 -4.98 10.31 13.22
CA LYS A 2 -5.82 10.24 12.01
C LYS A 2 -5.12 9.46 10.88
N GLY A 3 -5.89 8.99 9.90
CA GLY A 3 -5.39 8.31 8.72
C GLY A 3 -4.41 9.17 7.91
N ARG A 4 -3.26 8.58 7.52
CA ARG A 4 -2.26 9.20 6.63
C ARG A 4 -1.63 8.17 5.69
N GLY A 5 -1.07 8.67 4.59
CA GLY A 5 -0.40 7.83 3.58
C GLY A 5 -1.36 6.97 2.77
N ILE A 6 -0.78 6.07 1.97
CA ILE A 6 -1.47 5.30 0.93
C ILE A 6 -2.52 4.33 1.51
N PHE A 7 -2.16 3.57 2.55
CA PHE A 7 -3.07 2.63 3.23
C PHE A 7 -3.75 3.22 4.47
N GLN A 8 -3.78 4.55 4.62
CA GLN A 8 -4.46 5.23 5.73
C GLN A 8 -4.02 4.70 7.11
N LEU A 9 -2.72 4.75 7.41
CA LEU A 9 -2.18 4.40 8.72
C LEU A 9 -2.92 5.19 9.81
N THR A 10 -3.59 4.48 10.70
CA THR A 10 -4.52 5.06 11.69
C THR A 10 -4.31 4.46 13.06
N GLY A 11 -4.48 5.25 14.12
CA GLY A 11 -4.38 4.79 15.51
C GLY A 11 -2.96 4.84 16.10
N ARG A 12 -2.86 5.17 17.38
CA ARG A 12 -1.56 5.42 18.07
C ARG A 12 -0.61 4.23 17.99
N ALA A 13 -1.14 3.01 18.21
CA ALA A 13 -0.35 1.78 18.20
C ALA A 13 0.33 1.51 16.84
N ASN A 14 -0.37 1.81 15.75
CA ASN A 14 0.17 1.66 14.40
C ASN A 14 1.27 2.70 14.12
N TYR A 15 1.09 3.94 14.58
CA TYR A 15 2.12 4.97 14.45
C TYR A 15 3.39 4.58 15.21
N ASP A 16 3.27 4.07 16.44
CA ASP A 16 4.42 3.58 17.21
C ASP A 16 5.13 2.41 16.51
N THR A 17 4.36 1.40 16.09
CA THR A 17 4.89 0.19 15.45
C THR A 17 5.62 0.51 14.14
N PHE A 18 4.98 1.27 13.25
CA PHE A 18 5.58 1.64 11.97
C PHE A 18 6.72 2.63 12.14
N GLY A 19 6.63 3.56 13.10
CA GLY A 19 7.72 4.47 13.42
C GLY A 19 8.99 3.73 13.84
N LYS A 20 8.87 2.75 14.74
CA LYS A 20 9.98 1.88 15.16
C LYS A 20 10.59 1.10 13.99
N LYS A 21 9.75 0.49 13.16
CA LYS A 21 10.21 -0.29 11.99
C LYS A 21 10.92 0.56 10.94
N LEU A 22 10.49 1.81 10.76
CA LEU A 22 10.99 2.71 9.73
C LEU A 22 12.03 3.72 10.24
N GLY A 23 12.39 3.67 11.53
CA GLY A 23 13.34 4.58 12.15
C GLY A 23 12.87 6.03 12.17
N ALA A 24 11.56 6.27 12.36
CA ALA A 24 10.95 7.60 12.35
C ALA A 24 10.03 7.81 13.56
N ASP A 25 10.08 9.00 14.16
CA ASP A 25 9.24 9.33 15.31
C ASP A 25 7.83 9.78 14.89
N PHE A 26 7.01 8.83 14.50
CA PHE A 26 5.61 9.08 14.16
C PHE A 26 4.74 9.40 15.38
N ILE A 27 5.21 9.15 16.60
CA ILE A 27 4.42 9.42 17.81
C ILE A 27 4.40 10.92 18.10
N ASN A 28 5.57 11.56 18.05
CA ASN A 28 5.67 13.00 18.26
C ASN A 28 5.50 13.80 16.96
N HIS A 29 5.81 13.20 15.81
CA HIS A 29 5.68 13.82 14.48
C HIS A 29 4.76 13.00 13.55
N PRO A 30 3.45 12.90 13.86
CA PRO A 30 2.53 12.07 13.09
C PRO A 30 2.32 12.54 11.64
N GLU A 31 2.55 13.82 11.34
CA GLU A 31 2.57 14.37 9.98
C GLU A 31 3.59 13.70 9.07
N LEU A 32 4.69 13.16 9.61
CA LEU A 32 5.68 12.42 8.82
C LEU A 32 5.06 11.24 8.08
N ALA A 33 4.02 10.59 8.62
CA ALA A 33 3.34 9.50 7.92
C ALA A 33 2.60 9.94 6.63
N ALA A 34 2.46 11.24 6.38
CA ALA A 34 1.95 11.80 5.13
C ALA A 34 3.05 12.34 4.19
N ASP A 35 4.30 12.45 4.66
CA ASP A 35 5.42 12.79 3.79
C ASP A 35 5.59 11.73 2.69
N PRO A 36 5.86 12.09 1.42
CA PRO A 36 5.93 11.14 0.31
C PRO A 36 6.85 9.94 0.58
N ARG A 37 8.01 10.14 1.22
CA ARG A 37 8.94 9.05 1.52
C ARG A 37 8.29 8.06 2.47
N TYR A 38 7.74 8.54 3.58
CA TYR A 38 7.16 7.69 4.61
C TYR A 38 5.79 7.13 4.20
N ALA A 39 5.01 7.84 3.38
CA ALA A 39 3.77 7.34 2.82
C ALA A 39 3.99 6.09 1.96
N VAL A 40 5.08 6.06 1.17
CA VAL A 40 5.47 4.88 0.39
C VAL A 40 6.04 3.79 1.31
N LEU A 41 6.96 4.13 2.22
CA LEU A 41 7.57 3.14 3.12
C LEU A 41 6.54 2.44 4.02
N THR A 42 5.60 3.20 4.58
CA THR A 42 4.49 2.61 5.36
C THR A 42 3.60 1.74 4.49
N ALA A 43 3.42 2.08 3.20
CA ALA A 43 2.67 1.23 2.29
C ALA A 43 3.38 -0.10 1.99
N CYS A 44 4.69 -0.05 1.73
CA CYS A 44 5.51 -1.25 1.53
C CYS A 44 5.54 -2.13 2.78
N GLU A 45 5.69 -1.54 3.97
CA GLU A 45 5.69 -2.30 5.22
C GLU A 45 4.32 -2.94 5.49
N TYR A 46 3.22 -2.23 5.24
CA TYR A 46 1.88 -2.81 5.33
C TYR A 46 1.73 -3.99 4.35
N TRP A 47 2.13 -3.80 3.09
CA TRP A 47 2.07 -4.82 2.06
C TRP A 47 2.85 -6.09 2.45
N ASN A 48 4.08 -5.90 2.94
CA ASN A 48 4.96 -6.99 3.36
C ASN A 48 4.42 -7.73 4.60
N SER A 49 4.06 -6.98 5.65
CA SER A 49 3.54 -7.56 6.90
C SER A 49 2.22 -8.33 6.74
N HIS A 50 1.45 -8.06 5.68
CA HIS A 50 0.21 -8.77 5.35
C HIS A 50 0.40 -9.86 4.28
N SER A 51 1.65 -10.08 3.83
CA SER A 51 2.03 -11.07 2.81
C SER A 51 1.23 -10.93 1.51
N LEU A 52 1.02 -9.69 1.07
CA LEU A 52 0.13 -9.42 -0.07
C LEU A 52 0.76 -9.78 -1.42
N SER A 53 2.10 -9.80 -1.54
CA SER A 53 2.79 -10.18 -2.78
C SER A 53 2.38 -11.57 -3.27
N THR A 54 2.32 -12.56 -2.39
CA THR A 54 1.93 -13.94 -2.73
C THR A 54 0.56 -14.05 -3.40
N TYR A 55 -0.35 -13.13 -3.08
CA TYR A 55 -1.68 -13.07 -3.71
C TYR A 55 -1.65 -12.26 -5.00
N ALA A 56 -0.82 -11.21 -5.06
CA ALA A 56 -0.64 -10.42 -6.27
C ALA A 56 0.02 -11.23 -7.40
N ASP A 57 0.98 -12.09 -7.08
CA ASP A 57 1.64 -13.00 -8.02
C ASP A 57 0.64 -13.99 -8.66
N ARG A 58 -0.47 -14.26 -7.99
CA ARG A 58 -1.57 -15.13 -8.47
C ARG A 58 -2.75 -14.34 -9.05
N ASP A 59 -2.62 -13.03 -9.16
CA ASP A 59 -3.69 -12.11 -9.55
C ASP A 59 -4.98 -12.21 -8.69
N ASP A 60 -4.83 -12.58 -7.41
CA ASP A 60 -5.96 -12.79 -6.50
C ASP A 60 -6.38 -11.48 -5.82
N LEU A 61 -7.02 -10.62 -6.61
CA LEU A 61 -7.55 -9.33 -6.14
C LEU A 61 -8.62 -9.49 -5.05
N ASN A 62 -9.39 -10.60 -5.07
CA ASN A 62 -10.42 -10.88 -4.07
C ASN A 62 -9.80 -11.03 -2.68
N THR A 63 -8.77 -11.88 -2.56
CA THR A 63 -8.10 -12.11 -1.28
C THR A 63 -7.34 -10.87 -0.82
N ILE A 64 -6.67 -10.16 -1.72
CA ILE A 64 -6.02 -8.87 -1.40
C ILE A 64 -7.04 -7.88 -0.83
N THR A 65 -8.19 -7.72 -1.50
CA THR A 65 -9.22 -6.78 -1.06
C THR A 65 -9.74 -7.14 0.33
N ARG A 66 -10.02 -8.43 0.58
CA ARG A 66 -10.45 -8.91 1.90
C ARG A 66 -9.39 -8.69 2.98
N ARG A 67 -8.11 -8.93 2.69
CA ARG A 67 -7.02 -8.71 3.65
C ARG A 67 -6.84 -7.24 4.01
N ILE A 68 -7.03 -6.32 3.06
CA ILE A 68 -6.90 -4.88 3.31
C ILE A 68 -8.14 -4.32 4.03
N ASN A 69 -9.34 -4.69 3.58
CA ASN A 69 -10.59 -4.04 3.99
C ASN A 69 -11.43 -4.87 4.98
N GLY A 70 -11.06 -6.11 5.29
CA GLY A 70 -11.91 -7.06 6.05
C GLY A 70 -13.10 -7.62 5.26
N GLY A 71 -13.26 -7.24 3.99
CA GLY A 71 -14.37 -7.62 3.11
C GLY A 71 -14.09 -7.20 1.67
N THR A 72 -15.09 -7.27 0.79
CA THR A 72 -14.95 -6.92 -0.64
C THR A 72 -15.48 -5.52 -0.99
N ASN A 73 -15.59 -4.64 0.00
CA ASN A 73 -16.06 -3.27 -0.21
C ASN A 73 -15.14 -2.53 -1.20
N GLY A 74 -15.74 -1.98 -2.27
CA GLY A 74 -15.03 -1.25 -3.33
C GLY A 74 -14.27 -2.15 -4.33
N ILE A 75 -14.55 -3.45 -4.38
CA ILE A 75 -13.77 -4.37 -5.23
C ILE A 75 -13.87 -4.04 -6.73
N ASP A 76 -15.01 -3.57 -7.22
CA ASP A 76 -15.16 -3.26 -8.65
C ASP A 76 -14.31 -2.06 -9.07
N ASP A 77 -14.24 -1.02 -8.24
CA ASP A 77 -13.32 0.11 -8.43
C ASP A 77 -11.85 -0.36 -8.39
N ARG A 78 -11.50 -1.27 -7.48
CA ARG A 78 -10.17 -1.89 -7.43
C ARG A 78 -9.85 -2.68 -8.70
N LYS A 79 -10.81 -3.41 -9.29
CA LYS A 79 -10.61 -4.14 -10.55
C LYS A 79 -10.26 -3.17 -11.68
N VAL A 80 -11.04 -2.10 -11.83
CA VAL A 80 -10.81 -1.07 -12.86
C VAL A 80 -9.43 -0.45 -12.72
N LYS A 81 -9.07 -0.01 -11.51
CA LYS A 81 -7.76 0.61 -11.24
C LYS A 81 -6.59 -0.35 -11.44
N THR A 82 -6.74 -1.61 -11.03
CA THR A 82 -5.71 -2.64 -11.21
C THR A 82 -5.50 -2.94 -12.70
N ALA A 83 -6.57 -3.04 -13.48
CA ALA A 83 -6.48 -3.23 -14.92
C ALA A 83 -5.78 -2.05 -15.61
N ALA A 84 -6.15 -0.81 -15.27
CA ALA A 84 -5.50 0.39 -15.79
C ALA A 84 -3.99 0.44 -15.45
N ALA A 85 -3.63 0.11 -14.20
CA ALA A 85 -2.23 0.06 -13.77
C ALA A 85 -1.43 -1.01 -14.53
N LYS A 86 -1.99 -2.22 -14.72
CA LYS A 86 -1.35 -3.28 -15.53
C LYS A 86 -1.14 -2.85 -16.98
N ALA A 87 -2.12 -2.19 -17.59
CA ALA A 87 -2.00 -1.67 -18.94
C ALA A 87 -0.88 -0.63 -19.05
N ALA A 88 -0.81 0.32 -18.11
CA ALA A 88 0.26 1.32 -18.07
C ALA A 88 1.65 0.68 -17.91
N MET A 89 1.80 -0.32 -17.03
CA MET A 89 3.06 -1.03 -16.82
C MET A 89 3.45 -1.91 -18.01
N GLY A 90 2.50 -2.62 -18.63
CA GLY A 90 2.75 -3.41 -19.83
C GLY A 90 3.20 -2.54 -21.01
N ASN A 91 2.67 -1.32 -21.11
CA ASN A 91 3.12 -0.34 -22.07
C ASN A 91 4.57 0.09 -21.79
N ILE A 92 4.95 0.36 -20.53
CA ILE A 92 6.33 0.74 -20.18
C ILE A 92 7.38 -0.30 -20.63
N PHE A 93 7.05 -1.60 -20.59
CA PHE A 93 7.97 -2.66 -21.07
C PHE A 93 7.99 -2.81 -22.59
N THR A 94 6.96 -2.34 -23.31
CA THR A 94 6.89 -2.42 -24.78
C THR A 94 7.41 -1.17 -25.48
N THR A 95 7.38 0.01 -24.85
CA THR A 95 7.89 1.28 -25.41
C THR A 95 9.36 1.61 -25.12
N GLY A 96 10.14 0.68 -24.55
CA GLY A 96 11.61 0.75 -24.62
C GLY A 96 12.30 1.73 -23.66
N PHE A 97 12.26 1.42 -22.36
CA PHE A 97 13.19 2.02 -21.38
C PHE A 97 14.27 1.07 -20.84
N LEU A 98 14.33 -0.16 -21.37
CA LEU A 98 15.41 -1.12 -21.10
C LEU A 98 15.72 -1.91 -22.39
N LYS A 99 16.48 -1.27 -23.29
CA LYS A 99 17.40 -1.94 -24.22
C LYS A 99 18.71 -1.19 -24.17
#